data_AF-A0A7C7Q2X1-F1
#
_entry.id   AF-A0A7C7Q2X1-F1
#
_cell.length_a   1.000
_cell.length_b   1.000
_cell.length_c   1.000
_cell.angle_alpha   90.00
_cell.angle_beta   90.00
_cell.angle_gamma   90.00
#
_symmetry.space_group_name_H-M   'P 1'
#
loop_
_entity.id
_entity.type
_entity.pdbx_description
1 polymer ?
#
loop_
_entity_poly.entity_id
_entity_poly.type
_entity_poly.pdbx_seq_one_letter_code
_entity_poly.pdbx_strand_id
1 'polypeptide(L)'
;MDKKFTVLRIIGTIWKILAWIALIVGILSSIGILLTSVLGGEMLRQFGQRPGLMPWTPWAFGLAGGVVMFIVSLVATVIYFLMLYAVGELIYLLLAIEENTRLAAQWIQARPAPAAHPAAPSVYSPPPPPPPPVPEP
;
A
#
# COMPACT_ATOMS: atom_id res chain seq x y z
N MET A 1 20.13 10.00 -0.43
CA MET A 1 18.66 9.89 -0.61
C MET A 1 18.11 11.29 -0.79
N ASP A 2 17.37 11.54 -1.87
CA ASP A 2 16.74 12.85 -2.06
C ASP A 2 15.75 13.14 -0.93
N LYS A 3 15.68 14.40 -0.49
CA LYS A 3 14.83 14.83 0.64
C LYS A 3 13.35 14.42 0.47
N LYS A 4 12.88 14.38 -0.78
CA LYS A 4 11.53 13.96 -1.18
C LYS A 4 11.19 12.51 -0.77
N PHE A 5 12.15 11.58 -0.86
CA PHE A 5 11.95 10.19 -0.44
C PHE A 5 11.85 10.03 1.07
N THR A 6 12.57 10.87 1.82
CA THR A 6 12.46 10.94 3.29
C THR A 6 11.08 11.45 3.70
N VAL A 7 10.56 12.48 3.03
CA VAL A 7 9.23 13.04 3.33
C VAL A 7 8.12 12.00 3.07
N LEU A 8 8.16 11.28 1.94
CA LEU A 8 7.16 10.24 1.65
C LEU A 8 7.20 9.12 2.70
N ARG A 9 8.39 8.72 3.15
CA ARG A 9 8.53 7.72 4.22
C ARG A 9 7.87 8.19 5.52
N ILE A 10 8.08 9.46 5.90
CA ILE A 10 7.44 10.05 7.08
C ILE A 10 5.92 10.06 6.93
N ILE A 11 5.41 10.46 5.76
CA ILE A 11 3.97 10.46 5.48
C ILE A 11 3.38 9.04 5.60
N GLY A 12 4.08 8.03 5.07
CA GLY A 12 3.69 6.62 5.23
C GLY A 12 3.62 6.20 6.71
N THR A 13 4.61 6.58 7.52
CA THR A 13 4.58 6.31 8.97
C THR A 13 3.40 7.01 9.65
N ILE A 14 3.14 8.26 9.30
CA ILE A 14 2.02 9.04 9.86
C ILE A 14 0.69 8.34 9.57
N TRP A 15 0.46 7.88 8.34
CA TRP A 15 -0.75 7.11 7.99
C TRP A 15 -0.91 5.86 8.86
N LYS A 16 0.18 5.11 9.09
CA LYS A 16 0.15 3.93 9.96
C LYS A 16 -0.15 4.29 11.41
N ILE A 17 0.42 5.37 11.93
CA ILE A 17 0.13 5.87 13.29
C ILE A 17 -1.33 6.28 13.41
N LEU A 18 -1.85 7.03 12.42
CA LEU A 18 -3.25 7.43 12.37
C LEU A 18 -4.19 6.22 12.30
N ALA A 19 -3.82 5.17 11.57
CA ALA A 19 -4.57 3.92 11.55
C ALA A 19 -4.68 3.32 12.95
N TRP A 20 -3.57 3.20 13.69
CA TRP A 20 -3.59 2.70 15.07
C TRP A 20 -4.42 3.56 16.01
N ILE A 21 -4.34 4.88 15.91
CA ILE A 21 -5.17 5.81 16.68
C ILE A 21 -6.65 5.57 16.37
N ALA A 22 -7.01 5.51 15.09
CA ALA A 22 -8.38 5.27 14.65
C ALA A 22 -8.93 3.92 15.12
N LEU A 23 -8.09 2.87 15.14
CA LEU A 23 -8.46 1.55 15.68
C LEU A 23 -8.78 1.63 17.17
N ILE A 24 -7.92 2.25 17.96
CA ILE A 24 -8.14 2.41 19.41
C ILE A 24 -9.42 3.19 19.68
N VAL A 25 -9.59 4.33 19.01
CA VAL A 25 -10.80 5.16 19.14
C VAL A 25 -12.04 4.38 18.72
N GLY A 26 -12.01 3.67 17.58
CA GLY A 26 -13.16 2.90 17.11
C GLY A 26 -13.53 1.73 18.02
N ILE A 27 -12.54 1.07 18.64
CA ILE A 27 -12.79 0.04 19.66
C ILE A 27 -13.45 0.67 20.90
N LEU A 28 -12.92 1.77 21.40
CA LEU A 28 -13.50 2.49 22.55
C LEU A 28 -14.92 2.97 22.25
N SER A 29 -15.17 3.50 21.06
CA SER A 29 -16.51 3.90 20.61
C SER A 29 -17.46 2.70 20.52
N SER A 30 -17.00 1.55 20.00
CA SER A 30 -17.80 0.32 19.95
C SER A 30 -18.18 -0.16 21.35
N ILE A 31 -17.23 -0.16 22.29
CA ILE A 31 -17.51 -0.47 23.70
C ILE A 31 -18.51 0.53 24.29
N GLY A 32 -18.37 1.83 23.98
CA GLY A 32 -19.32 2.86 24.38
C GLY A 32 -20.75 2.59 23.87
N ILE A 33 -20.91 2.14 22.62
CA ILE A 33 -22.20 1.74 22.05
C ILE A 33 -22.79 0.56 22.84
N LEU A 34 -21.98 -0.44 23.18
CA LEU A 34 -22.45 -1.59 23.96
C LEU A 34 -22.90 -1.16 25.37
N LEU A 35 -22.07 -0.36 26.07
CA LEU A 35 -22.37 0.12 27.42
C LEU A 35 -23.63 0.99 27.45
N THR A 36 -23.76 1.92 26.50
CA THR A 36 -24.95 2.79 26.41
C THR A 36 -26.21 2.00 26.08
N SER A 37 -26.11 0.94 25.26
CA SER A 37 -27.25 0.07 25.01
C SER A 37 -27.65 -0.78 26.22
N VAL A 38 -26.68 -1.33 26.97
CA VAL A 38 -26.95 -2.12 28.18
C VAL A 38 -27.54 -1.24 29.29
N LEU A 39 -26.94 -0.08 29.55
CA LEU A 39 -27.37 0.83 30.63
C LEU A 39 -28.64 1.63 30.24
N GLY A 40 -28.72 2.09 28.99
CA GLY A 40 -29.84 2.87 28.47
C GLY A 40 -31.06 2.02 28.10
N GLY A 41 -30.85 0.76 27.75
CA GLY A 41 -31.94 -0.18 27.43
C GLY A 41 -32.91 -0.36 28.58
N GLU A 42 -32.45 -0.36 29.83
CA GLU A 42 -33.32 -0.50 31.01
C GLU A 42 -34.17 0.75 31.26
N MET A 43 -33.60 1.95 31.11
CA MET A 43 -34.37 3.20 31.15
C MET A 43 -35.40 3.27 30.02
N LEU A 44 -35.03 2.84 28.80
CA LEU A 44 -35.94 2.87 27.67
C LEU A 44 -37.07 1.83 27.80
N ARG A 45 -36.85 0.70 28.48
CA ARG A 45 -37.91 -0.26 28.83
C ARG A 45 -38.95 0.33 29.78
N GLN A 46 -38.54 1.21 30.70
CA GLN A 46 -39.47 1.92 31.59
C GLN A 46 -40.29 2.98 30.83
N PHE A 47 -39.70 3.67 29.85
CA PHE A 47 -40.41 4.65 29.00
C PHE A 47 -41.22 4.01 27.85
N GLY A 48 -40.79 2.84 27.37
CA GLY A 48 -41.32 2.12 26.20
C GLY A 48 -42.61 1.34 26.44
N GLN A 49 -43.12 1.30 27.67
CA GLN A 49 -44.48 0.79 27.95
C GLN A 49 -45.59 1.76 27.48
N ARG A 50 -45.25 2.90 26.88
CA ARG A 50 -46.24 3.78 26.23
C ARG A 50 -46.76 3.12 24.93
N PRO A 51 -48.06 2.77 24.86
CA PRO A 51 -48.65 2.22 23.64
C PRO A 51 -48.64 3.31 22.56
N GLY A 52 -47.95 3.08 21.43
CA GLY A 52 -47.94 4.00 20.28
C GLY A 52 -46.57 4.34 19.70
N LEU A 53 -45.46 3.99 20.38
CA LEU A 53 -44.13 4.03 19.76
C LEU A 53 -44.01 2.90 18.74
N MET A 54 -43.43 3.23 17.58
CA MET A 54 -43.35 2.38 16.37
C MET A 54 -42.95 0.93 16.73
N PRO A 55 -43.54 -0.11 16.08
CA PRO A 55 -43.26 -1.51 16.41
C PRO A 55 -41.78 -1.88 16.36
N TRP A 56 -40.96 -1.08 15.67
CA TRP A 56 -39.54 -1.29 15.35
C TRP A 56 -38.56 -0.79 16.43
N THR A 57 -39.03 0.08 17.32
CA THR A 57 -38.23 0.80 18.33
C THR A 57 -37.62 -0.12 19.41
N PRO A 58 -38.30 -1.15 19.93
CA PRO A 58 -37.77 -1.98 21.02
C PRO A 58 -36.53 -2.81 20.66
N TRP A 59 -36.35 -3.13 19.37
CA TRP A 59 -35.28 -4.00 18.87
C TRP A 59 -34.09 -3.20 18.39
N ALA A 60 -34.30 -2.02 17.81
CA ALA A 60 -33.23 -1.11 17.44
C ALA A 60 -32.47 -0.55 18.67
N PHE A 61 -33.18 -0.32 19.78
CA PHE A 61 -32.61 0.33 20.98
C PHE A 61 -32.54 -0.59 22.22
N GLY A 62 -32.93 -1.85 22.09
CA GLY A 62 -32.78 -2.85 23.15
C GLY A 62 -31.40 -3.51 23.15
N LEU A 63 -31.17 -4.39 24.14
CA LEU A 63 -29.90 -5.13 24.30
C LEU A 63 -29.48 -5.89 23.04
N ALA A 64 -30.44 -6.49 22.32
CA ALA A 64 -30.18 -7.19 21.06
C ALA A 64 -29.67 -6.22 19.97
N GLY A 65 -30.28 -5.04 19.84
CA GLY A 65 -29.85 -4.01 18.89
C GLY A 65 -28.45 -3.48 19.22
N GLY A 66 -28.16 -3.27 20.51
CA GLY A 66 -26.84 -2.87 20.98
C GLY A 66 -25.74 -3.85 20.62
N VAL A 67 -25.99 -5.14 20.82
CA VAL A 67 -25.01 -6.19 20.47
C VAL A 67 -24.79 -6.23 18.96
N VAL A 68 -25.84 -6.14 18.15
CA VAL A 68 -25.70 -6.09 16.68
C VAL A 68 -24.91 -4.86 16.25
N MET A 69 -25.24 -3.68 16.79
CA MET A 69 -24.53 -2.43 16.47
C MET A 69 -23.07 -2.46 16.92
N PHE A 70 -22.77 -3.05 18.08
CA PHE A 70 -21.41 -3.28 18.55
C PHE A 70 -20.61 -4.15 17.57
N ILE A 71 -21.18 -5.27 17.11
CA ILE A 71 -20.50 -6.16 16.16
C ILE A 71 -20.27 -5.45 14.83
N VAL A 72 -21.29 -4.78 14.29
CA VAL A 72 -21.20 -4.03 13.04
C VAL A 72 -20.16 -2.90 13.16
N SER A 73 -20.16 -2.15 14.25
CA SER A 73 -19.19 -1.07 14.47
C SER A 73 -17.77 -1.59 14.62
N LEU A 74 -17.59 -2.74 15.27
CA LEU A 74 -16.28 -3.38 15.44
C LEU A 74 -15.73 -3.86 14.08
N VAL A 75 -16.57 -4.54 13.28
CA VAL A 75 -16.20 -4.94 11.91
C VAL A 75 -15.86 -3.74 11.05
N ALA A 76 -16.69 -2.69 11.06
CA ALA A 76 -16.44 -1.45 10.33
C ALA A 76 -15.13 -0.78 10.77
N THR A 77 -14.85 -0.76 12.08
CA THR A 77 -13.60 -0.23 12.64
C THR A 77 -12.39 -1.00 12.14
N VAL A 78 -12.45 -2.33 12.12
CA VAL A 78 -11.34 -3.17 11.62
C VAL A 78 -11.12 -2.95 10.13
N ILE A 79 -12.19 -2.91 9.32
CA ILE A 79 -12.08 -2.63 7.88
C ILE A 79 -11.48 -1.24 7.65
N TYR A 80 -11.92 -0.23 8.39
CA TYR A 80 -11.40 1.13 8.29
C TYR A 80 -9.92 1.20 8.69
N PHE A 81 -9.53 0.54 9.77
CA PHE A 81 -8.12 0.39 10.16
C PHE A 81 -7.27 -0.22 9.05
N LEU A 82 -7.73 -1.34 8.47
CA LEU A 82 -7.01 -2.03 7.40
C LEU A 82 -6.85 -1.13 6.16
N MET A 83 -7.88 -0.38 5.78
CA MET A 83 -7.81 0.58 4.68
C MET A 83 -6.76 1.68 4.96
N LEU A 84 -6.80 2.30 6.13
CA LEU A 84 -5.82 3.33 6.52
C LEU A 84 -4.39 2.79 6.57
N TYR A 85 -4.21 1.61 7.15
CA TYR A 85 -2.90 0.96 7.26
C TYR A 85 -2.36 0.58 5.89
N ALA A 86 -3.22 0.06 5.00
CA ALA A 86 -2.86 -0.31 3.64
C ALA A 86 -2.40 0.89 2.80
N VAL A 87 -2.98 2.08 3.00
CA VAL A 87 -2.49 3.31 2.36
C VAL A 87 -1.05 3.62 2.79
N GLY A 88 -0.76 3.48 4.09
CA GLY A 88 0.61 3.62 4.60
C GLY A 88 1.57 2.61 3.95
N GLU A 89 1.20 1.32 3.93
CA GLU A 89 1.99 0.26 3.30
C GLU A 89 2.20 0.47 1.79
N LEU A 90 1.18 0.96 1.08
CA LEU A 90 1.27 1.27 -0.35
C LEU A 90 2.34 2.33 -0.62
N ILE A 91 2.44 3.37 0.22
CA ILE A 91 3.49 4.40 0.09
C ILE A 91 4.88 3.78 0.25
N TYR A 92 5.06 2.90 1.24
CA TYR A 92 6.33 2.20 1.44
C TYR A 92 6.67 1.27 0.27
N LEU A 93 5.68 0.54 -0.26
CA LEU A 93 5.85 -0.33 -1.40
C LEU A 93 6.30 0.46 -2.64
N LEU A 94 5.62 1.57 -2.95
CA LEU A 94 5.98 2.43 -4.08
C LEU A 94 7.39 3.01 -3.92
N LEU A 95 7.76 3.40 -2.70
CA LEU A 95 9.10 3.89 -2.40
C LEU A 95 10.18 2.81 -2.62
N ALA A 96 9.90 1.57 -2.20
CA ALA A 96 10.81 0.44 -2.40
C ALA A 96 10.98 0.10 -3.89
N ILE A 97 9.90 0.18 -4.68
CA ILE A 97 9.96 -0.02 -6.14
C ILE A 97 10.85 1.04 -6.80
N GLU A 98 10.70 2.32 -6.42
CA GLU A 98 11.53 3.41 -6.93
C GLU A 98 13.00 3.19 -6.60
N GLU A 99 13.30 2.85 -5.35
CA GLU A 99 14.67 2.64 -4.89
C GLU A 99 15.34 1.48 -5.63
N ASN A 100 14.62 0.37 -5.82
CA ASN A 100 15.10 -0.77 -6.61
C ASN A 100 15.32 -0.42 -8.09
N THR A 101 14.45 0.41 -8.67
CA THR A 101 14.57 0.84 -10.07
C THR A 101 15.78 1.73 -10.27
N ARG A 102 16.03 2.67 -9.33
CA ARG A 102 17.22 3.53 -9.34
C ARG A 102 18.50 2.72 -9.20
N LEU A 103 18.52 1.75 -8.29
CA LEU A 103 19.66 0.84 -8.13
C LEU A 103 19.89 0.03 -9.41
N ALA A 104 18.84 -0.54 -10.01
CA ALA A 104 18.96 -1.28 -11.28
C ALA A 104 19.53 -0.41 -12.40
N ALA A 105 19.07 0.83 -12.55
CA ALA A 105 19.61 1.78 -13.54
C ALA A 105 21.10 2.08 -13.31
N GLN A 106 21.51 2.29 -12.06
CA GLN A 106 22.91 2.51 -11.69
C GLN A 106 23.78 1.28 -12.00
N TRP A 107 23.28 0.07 -11.72
CA TRP A 107 23.97 -1.18 -12.05
C TRP A 107 24.16 -1.38 -13.56
N ILE A 108 23.17 -1.03 -14.36
CA ILE A 108 23.25 -1.10 -15.83
C ILE A 108 24.27 -0.09 -16.36
N GLN A 109 24.28 1.15 -15.84
CA GLN A 109 25.25 2.18 -16.24
C GLN A 109 26.68 1.86 -15.77
N ALA A 110 26.83 1.21 -14.62
CA ALA A 110 28.11 0.80 -14.08
C ALA A 110 28.69 -0.45 -14.76
N ARG A 111 27.91 -1.17 -15.60
CA ARG A 111 28.47 -2.22 -16.44
C ARG A 111 29.36 -1.56 -17.51
N PRO A 112 30.66 -1.90 -17.56
CA PRO A 112 31.47 -1.52 -18.71
C PRO A 112 30.79 -2.05 -19.97
N ALA A 113 30.79 -1.24 -21.04
CA ALA A 113 30.40 -1.76 -22.35
C ALA A 113 31.17 -3.08 -22.58
N PRO A 114 30.51 -4.17 -23.04
CA PRO A 114 31.23 -5.38 -23.39
C PRO A 114 32.38 -4.94 -24.29
N ALA A 115 33.62 -5.29 -23.90
CA ALA A 115 34.79 -4.94 -24.66
C ALA A 115 34.46 -5.17 -26.13
N ALA A 116 34.58 -4.11 -26.95
CA ALA A 116 34.40 -4.24 -28.39
C ALA A 116 35.14 -5.52 -28.76
N HIS A 117 34.43 -6.48 -29.37
CA HIS A 117 35.04 -7.74 -29.77
C HIS A 117 36.38 -7.37 -30.41
N PRO A 118 37.52 -7.92 -29.96
CA PRO A 118 38.80 -7.58 -30.56
C PRO A 118 38.59 -7.68 -32.06
N ALA A 119 38.83 -6.57 -32.77
CA ALA A 119 38.60 -6.46 -34.20
C ALA A 119 39.08 -7.77 -34.81
N ALA A 120 38.19 -8.48 -35.50
CA ALA A 120 38.52 -9.77 -36.08
C ALA A 120 39.90 -9.63 -36.74
N PRO A 121 40.86 -10.52 -36.44
CA PRO A 121 42.23 -10.35 -36.92
C PRO A 121 42.16 -10.07 -38.41
N SER A 122 42.82 -8.99 -38.86
CA SER A 122 42.79 -8.55 -40.25
C SER A 122 43.02 -9.76 -41.13
N VAL A 123 41.98 -10.20 -41.83
CA VAL A 123 42.07 -11.32 -42.76
C VAL A 123 43.16 -10.93 -43.75
N TYR A 124 44.30 -11.63 -43.68
CA TYR A 124 45.42 -11.37 -44.57
C TYR A 124 44.91 -11.44 -46.00
N SER A 125 44.91 -10.28 -46.67
CA SER A 125 44.65 -10.19 -48.09
C SER A 125 46.00 -10.46 -48.76
N PRO A 126 46.20 -11.60 -49.45
CA PRO A 126 47.45 -11.82 -50.16
C PRO A 126 47.66 -10.69 -51.18
N PRO A 127 48.90 -10.22 -51.36
CA PRO A 127 49.19 -9.17 -52.33
C PRO A 127 48.72 -9.63 -53.73
N PRO A 128 48.21 -8.69 -54.56
CA PRO A 128 47.78 -9.02 -55.90
C PRO A 128 48.95 -9.62 -56.70
N PRO A 129 48.69 -10.60 -57.59
CA PRO A 129 49.73 -11.20 -58.39
C PRO A 129 50.43 -10.12 -59.24
N PRO A 130 51.75 -10.24 -59.47
CA PRO A 130 52.48 -9.29 -60.28
C PRO A 130 51.88 -9.22 -61.69
N PRO A 131 51.86 -8.03 -62.32
CA PRO A 131 51.35 -7.87 -63.67
C PRO A 131 52.13 -8.77 -64.65
N PRO A 132 51.46 -9.31 -65.68
CA PRO A 132 52.11 -10.15 -66.68
C PRO A 132 53.24 -9.37 -67.37
N PRO A 133 54.36 -10.05 -67.71
CA PRO A 133 55.49 -9.39 -68.35
C PRO A 133 55.04 -8.76 -69.67
N VAL A 134 55.41 -7.49 -69.85
CA VAL A 134 55.17 -6.75 -71.08
C VAL A 134 55.98 -7.42 -72.19
N PRO A 135 55.38 -7.78 -73.35
CA PRO A 135 56.13 -8.32 -74.46
C PRO A 135 57.19 -7.31 -74.92
N GLU A 136 58.45 -7.72 -74.94
CA GLU A 136 59.52 -6.95 -75.57
C GLU A 136 59.34 -6.94 -77.10
N PRO A 137 59.68 -5.83 -77.78
CA PRO A 137 59.37 -5.57 -79.19
C PRO A 137 60.11 -6.47 -80.19
#